data_AF-A0A1A7WB66-F1
#
_entry.id   AF-A0A1A7WB66-F1
#
_cell.length_a   1.000
_cell.length_b   1.000
_cell.length_c   1.000
_cell.angle_alpha   90.00
_cell.angle_beta   90.00
_cell.angle_gamma   90.00
#
_symmetry.space_group_name_H-M   'P 1'
#
loop_
_entity.id
_entity.type
_entity.pdbx_description
1 polymer ?
#
loop_
_entity_poly.entity_id
_entity_poly.type
_entity_poly.pdbx_seq_one_letter_code
_entity_poly.pdbx_strand_id
1 'polypeptide(L)'
;FLVFCAPSQLQLKVIIHVGSKDVTRRESVITQQHFNHLFDILKSSGMSVLISGPIPTVSRGCGSFSRLLLLHSWLQSAYRSFGFGFIDNFNLF
;
A
#
# COMPACT_ATOMS: atom_id res chain seq x y z
N PHE A 1 4.47 4.91 5.43
CA PHE A 1 3.27 4.08 5.74
C PHE A 1 2.46 4.68 6.89
N LEU A 2 1.14 4.77 6.74
CA LEU A 2 0.20 5.04 7.83
C LEU A 2 -0.77 3.87 7.91
N VAL A 3 -1.06 3.39 9.12
CA VAL A 3 -1.99 2.28 9.38
C VAL A 3 -3.16 2.83 10.19
N PHE A 4 -4.36 2.77 9.63
CA PHE A 4 -5.59 3.12 10.32
C PHE A 4 -6.35 1.84 10.71
N CYS A 5 -6.88 1.82 11.93
CA CYS A 5 -7.68 0.73 12.44
C CYS A 5 -9.06 1.28 12.81
N ALA A 6 -10.11 0.84 12.11
CA ALA A 6 -11.47 1.28 12.37
C ALA A 6 -12.31 0.11 12.93
N PRO A 7 -12.89 0.26 14.15
CA PRO A 7 -13.85 -0.71 14.65
C PRO A 7 -15.16 -0.55 13.88
N SER A 8 -15.55 -1.56 13.12
CA SER A 8 -16.91 -1.70 12.58
C SER A 8 -17.58 -2.90 13.24
N GLN A 9 -18.90 -2.86 13.43
CA GLN A 9 -19.66 -3.64 14.42
C GLN A 9 -19.42 -5.17 14.48
N LEU A 10 -18.73 -5.79 13.52
CA LEU A 10 -18.32 -7.21 13.59
C LEU A 10 -16.91 -7.55 13.02
N GLN A 11 -16.13 -6.60 12.50
CA GLN A 11 -14.77 -6.89 11.96
C GLN A 11 -13.81 -5.70 12.07
N LEU A 12 -12.59 -5.97 12.56
CA LEU A 12 -11.49 -5.02 12.64
C LEU A 12 -10.89 -4.82 11.25
N LYS A 13 -10.95 -3.59 10.75
CA LYS A 13 -10.49 -3.24 9.39
C LYS A 13 -9.20 -2.42 9.46
N VAL A 14 -8.14 -2.94 8.83
CA VAL A 14 -6.85 -2.24 8.68
C VAL A 14 -6.79 -1.55 7.34
N ILE A 15 -6.55 -0.24 7.33
CA ILE A 15 -6.26 0.52 6.12
C ILE A 15 -4.78 0.88 6.11
N ILE A 16 -4.04 0.33 5.15
CA ILE A 16 -2.63 0.67 4.94
C ILE A 16 -2.55 1.73 3.86
N HIS A 17 -2.15 2.95 4.20
CA HIS A 17 -1.89 4.01 3.24
C HIS A 17 -0.41 4.05 2.87
N VAL A 18 -0.15 3.85 1.58
CA VAL A 18 1.19 3.88 0.97
C VAL A 18 1.42 5.27 0.39
N GLY A 19 2.49 5.95 0.79
CA GLY A 19 2.68 7.36 0.45
C GLY A 19 3.74 7.58 -0.62
N SER A 20 3.65 8.71 -1.34
CA SER A 20 4.69 9.20 -2.26
C SER A 20 6.08 9.34 -1.59
N LYS A 21 6.14 9.49 -0.26
CA LYS A 21 7.40 9.54 0.51
C LYS A 21 8.19 8.22 0.46
N ASP A 22 7.52 7.07 0.35
CA ASP A 22 8.16 5.75 0.31
C ASP A 22 8.95 5.54 -1.01
N VAL A 23 8.76 6.43 -1.98
CA VAL A 23 9.33 6.40 -3.34
C VAL A 23 10.45 7.44 -3.53
N THR A 24 10.65 8.31 -2.54
CA THR A 24 11.66 9.37 -2.60
C THR A 24 13.08 8.88 -2.31
N ARG A 25 13.22 7.84 -1.48
CA ARG A 25 14.46 7.08 -1.34
C ARG A 25 14.51 6.02 -2.44
N ARG A 26 15.65 5.85 -3.11
CA ARG A 26 15.85 4.86 -4.19
C ARG A 26 15.89 3.41 -3.65
N GLU A 27 15.07 3.09 -2.66
CA GLU A 27 15.13 1.86 -1.85
C GLU A 27 13.93 0.93 -2.12
N SER A 28 13.49 0.88 -3.38
CA SER A 28 12.27 0.14 -3.78
C SER A 28 12.24 -1.33 -3.32
N VAL A 29 13.38 -2.01 -3.29
CA VAL A 29 13.49 -3.41 -2.81
C VAL A 29 13.27 -3.50 -1.30
N ILE A 30 13.85 -2.59 -0.52
CA ILE A 30 13.70 -2.54 0.93
C ILE A 30 12.24 -2.21 1.29
N THR A 31 11.63 -1.26 0.56
CA THR A 31 10.21 -0.95 0.68
C THR A 31 9.33 -2.17 0.46
N GLN A 32 9.58 -2.97 -0.58
CA GLN A 32 8.82 -4.22 -0.83
C GLN A 32 9.02 -5.25 0.28
N GLN A 33 10.23 -5.41 0.80
CA GLN A 33 10.50 -6.31 1.93
C GLN A 33 9.72 -5.91 3.19
N HIS A 34 9.68 -4.61 3.52
CA HIS A 34 8.87 -4.11 4.63
C HIS A 34 7.38 -4.38 4.42
N PHE A 35 6.87 -4.26 3.19
CA PHE A 35 5.48 -4.61 2.88
C PHE A 35 5.21 -6.10 3.02
N ASN A 36 6.09 -6.97 2.53
CA ASN A 36 5.90 -8.40 2.67
C ASN A 36 5.84 -8.81 4.14
N HIS A 37 6.78 -8.30 4.95
CA HIS A 37 6.77 -8.56 6.40
C HIS A 37 5.50 -8.03 7.08
N LEU A 38 5.03 -6.85 6.69
CA LEU A 38 3.76 -6.31 7.18
C LEU A 38 2.56 -7.17 6.75
N PHE A 39 2.55 -7.67 5.52
CA PHE A 39 1.49 -8.52 5.01
C PHE A 39 1.45 -9.87 5.72
N ASP A 40 2.60 -10.45 6.06
CA ASP A 40 2.67 -11.68 6.85
C ASP A 40 2.07 -11.46 8.25
N ILE A 41 2.43 -10.37 8.94
CA ILE A 41 1.86 -10.01 10.24
C ILE A 41 0.34 -9.87 10.14
N LEU A 42 -0.15 -9.12 9.15
CA LEU A 42 -1.59 -8.86 8.98
C LEU A 42 -2.37 -10.09 8.54
N LYS A 43 -1.77 -10.99 7.76
CA LYS A 43 -2.40 -12.26 7.41
C LYS A 43 -2.54 -13.16 8.63
N SER A 44 -1.57 -13.15 9.54
CA SER A 44 -1.62 -13.92 10.79
C SER A 44 -2.61 -13.38 11.83
N SER A 45 -3.04 -12.12 11.72
CA SER A 45 -3.90 -11.49 12.73
C SER A 45 -5.39 -11.80 12.58
N GLY A 46 -5.82 -12.44 11.48
CA GLY A 46 -7.23 -12.74 11.22
C GLY A 46 -8.10 -11.51 10.93
N MET A 47 -7.49 -10.33 10.75
CA MET A 47 -8.19 -9.07 10.49
C MET A 47 -8.62 -8.95 9.02
N SER A 48 -9.67 -8.18 8.77
CA SER A 48 -9.99 -7.76 7.41
C SER A 48 -9.05 -6.62 7.01
N VAL A 49 -8.29 -6.78 5.93
CA VAL A 49 -7.27 -5.80 5.52
C VAL A 49 -7.66 -5.17 4.19
N LEU A 50 -7.58 -3.85 4.12
CA LEU A 50 -7.70 -3.06 2.90
C LEU A 50 -6.41 -2.26 2.69
N ILE A 51 -5.81 -2.41 1.51
CA ILE A 51 -4.65 -1.62 1.12
C ILE A 51 -5.13 -0.43 0.31
N SER A 52 -4.75 0.76 0.74
CA SER A 52 -5.02 2.02 0.05
C SER A 52 -3.80 2.36 -0.80
N GLY A 53 -3.95 2.26 -2.12
CA GLY A 53 -2.89 2.53 -3.09
C GLY A 53 -2.37 3.97 -3.00
N PRO A 54 -1.16 4.24 -3.49
CA PRO A 54 -0.55 5.55 -3.38
C PRO A 54 -1.30 6.62 -4.18
N ILE A 55 -1.46 7.80 -3.58
CA ILE A 55 -2.01 8.98 -4.26
C ILE A 55 -0.88 9.63 -5.08
N PRO A 56 -1.04 9.80 -6.41
CA PRO A 56 -0.03 10.43 -7.24
C PRO A 56 0.20 11.87 -6.80
N THR A 57 1.44 12.20 -6.46
CA THR A 57 1.83 13.60 -6.25
C THR A 57 2.22 14.20 -7.60
N VAL A 58 1.36 15.08 -8.13
CA VAL A 58 1.52 15.78 -9.43
C VAL A 58 2.83 16.58 -9.53
N SER A 59 3.47 16.92 -8.41
CA SER A 59 4.56 17.92 -8.36
C SER A 59 6.01 17.41 -8.38
N ARG A 60 6.29 16.10 -8.47
CA ARG A 60 7.65 15.56 -8.17
C ARG A 60 8.50 15.03 -9.32
N GLY A 61 8.19 15.40 -10.56
CA GLY A 61 8.99 15.05 -11.76
C GLY A 61 8.88 13.58 -12.19
N CYS A 62 9.24 13.31 -13.45
CA CYS A 62 9.02 12.01 -14.13
C CYS A 62 9.55 10.81 -13.33
N GLY A 63 10.76 10.89 -12.77
CA GLY A 63 11.36 9.78 -12.03
C GLY A 63 10.63 9.40 -10.73
N SER A 64 9.98 10.36 -10.05
CA SER A 64 9.18 10.05 -8.85
C SER A 64 7.87 9.36 -9.24
N PHE A 65 7.26 9.79 -10.35
CA PHE A 65 6.06 9.18 -10.89
C PHE A 65 6.31 7.73 -11.36
N SER A 66 7.37 7.47 -12.13
CA SER A 66 7.70 6.11 -12.59
C SER A 66 7.90 5.14 -11.43
N ARG A 67 8.61 5.56 -10.38
CA ARG A 67 8.80 4.73 -9.19
C ARG A 67 7.50 4.51 -8.41
N LEU A 68 6.61 5.50 -8.38
CA LEU A 68 5.30 5.39 -7.73
C LEU A 68 4.40 4.42 -8.51
N LEU A 69 4.44 4.48 -9.84
CA LEU A 69 3.75 3.58 -10.74
C LEU A 69 4.23 2.13 -10.57
N LEU A 70 5.55 1.92 -10.44
CA LEU A 70 6.12 0.60 -10.16
C LEU A 70 5.62 0.05 -8.81
N LEU A 71 5.62 0.88 -7.76
CA LEU A 71 5.12 0.47 -6.45
C LEU A 71 3.61 0.15 -6.49
N HIS A 72 2.82 0.99 -7.17
CA HIS A 72 1.39 0.75 -7.36
C HIS A 72 1.12 -0.57 -8.09
N SER A 73 1.82 -0.82 -9.20
CA SER A 73 1.69 -2.04 -10.00
C SER A 73 2.06 -3.28 -9.19
N TRP A 74 3.15 -3.19 -8.42
CA TRP A 74 3.56 -4.27 -7.52
C TRP A 74 2.52 -4.53 -6.42
N LEU A 75 1.99 -3.48 -5.78
CA LEU A 75 0.94 -3.62 -4.76
C LEU A 75 -0.32 -4.27 -5.33
N GLN A 76 -0.75 -3.89 -6.54
CA GLN A 76 -1.87 -4.50 -7.24
C GLN A 76 -1.68 -6.01 -7.48
N SER A 77 -0.44 -6.45 -7.73
CA SER A 77 -0.14 -7.88 -7.84
C SER A 77 -0.09 -8.56 -6.47
N ALA A 78 0.53 -7.91 -5.48
CA ALA A 78 0.81 -8.51 -4.18
C ALA A 78 -0.47 -8.72 -3.36
N TYR A 79 -1.37 -7.73 -3.27
CA TYR A 79 -2.54 -7.80 -2.39
C TYR A 79 -3.42 -9.04 -2.66
N ARG A 80 -3.51 -9.46 -3.93
CA ARG A 80 -4.29 -10.62 -4.37
C ARG A 80 -3.77 -11.92 -3.76
N SER A 81 -2.45 -12.07 -3.66
CA SER A 81 -1.80 -13.26 -3.07
C SER A 81 -2.03 -13.38 -1.56
N PHE A 82 -2.36 -12.28 -0.88
CA PHE A 82 -2.62 -12.25 0.56
C PHE A 82 -4.12 -12.26 0.91
N GLY A 83 -5.02 -12.18 -0.07
CA GLY A 83 -6.47 -12.16 0.16
C GLY A 83 -6.99 -10.84 0.74
N PHE A 84 -6.26 -9.75 0.54
CA PHE A 84 -6.64 -8.42 1.03
C PHE A 84 -7.59 -7.70 0.06
N GLY A 85 -8.29 -6.67 0.54
CA GLY A 85 -8.97 -5.70 -0.34
C GLY A 85 -7.99 -4.63 -0.84
N PHE A 86 -8.29 -4.01 -1.98
CA PHE A 86 -7.48 -2.92 -2.52
C PHE A 86 -8.36 -1.73 -2.92
N ILE A 87 -7.97 -0.53 -2.47
CA ILE A 87 -8.57 0.75 -2.85
C ILE A 87 -7.59 1.42 -3.82
N ASP A 88 -7.98 1.49 -5.09
CA ASP A 88 -7.18 2.17 -6.10
C ASP A 88 -7.41 3.68 -6.04
N ASN A 89 -6.43 4.40 -5.47
CA ASN A 89 -6.41 5.87 -5.49
C ASN A 89 -5.53 6.44 -6.61
N PHE A 90 -4.89 5.59 -7.41
CA PHE A 90 -3.88 6.01 -8.37
C PHE A 90 -4.50 6.72 -9.58
N ASN A 91 -5.71 6.34 -9.96
CA ASN A 91 -6.44 6.90 -11.10
C ASN A 91 -7.49 7.98 -10.72
N LEU A 92 -7.53 8.41 -9.46
CA LEU A 92 -8.53 9.38 -8.98
C LEU A 92 -8.18 10.85 -9.33
N PHE A 93 -6.96 11.11 -9.80
CA PHE A 93 -6.44 12.46 -10.08
C PHE A 93 -5.61 12.49 -11.35
#